data_AF-A0A0M3KEZ8-F1
#
_entry.id   AF-A0A0M3KEZ8-F1
#
_cell.length_a   1.000
_cell.length_b   1.000
_cell.length_c   1.000
_cell.angle_alpha   90.00
_cell.angle_beta   90.00
_cell.angle_gamma   90.00
#
_symmetry.space_group_name_H-M   'P 1'
#
loop_
_entity.id
_entity.type
_entity.pdbx_description
1 polymer ?
#
loop_
_entity_poly.entity_id
_entity_poly.type
_entity_poly.pdbx_seq_one_letter_code
_entity_poly.pdbx_strand_id
1 'polypeptide(L)'
;MRSLLGTLILLCGFGYEHGSYAANILVYSPSYSQSHLITNALMADILAEEAGHNVVMFIPEYHETNFNGTKHAKIIRMSGISDSFDENMKDFSAGFIKDHTLSFRLRKLFEEATSEQCEAILRRKSELEQLRSYNFDVAFSEQLDLCGVGIIRYLGIKNHIWISSGSMMDGLSDTLGVPMPISYVPSVEENDLSTEMSFMERAQNMYL
;
A
#
# COMPACT_ATOMS: atom_id res chain seq x y z
N MET A 1 51.65 7.62 57.41
CA MET A 1 51.23 6.27 56.97
C MET A 1 50.25 6.44 55.83
N ARG A 2 50.46 5.67 54.76
CA ARG A 2 49.74 5.69 53.49
C ARG A 2 48.22 5.50 53.67
N SER A 3 47.39 6.18 52.88
CA SER A 3 46.57 5.49 51.85
C SER A 3 45.53 6.41 51.17
N LEU A 4 45.56 6.32 49.82
CA LEU A 4 44.43 6.33 48.88
C LEU A 4 43.64 7.63 48.68
N LEU A 5 44.19 8.50 47.81
CA LEU A 5 43.38 9.34 46.90
C LEU A 5 42.62 8.40 45.96
N GLY A 6 41.29 8.36 46.08
CA GLY A 6 40.40 7.77 45.08
C GLY A 6 40.03 8.83 44.04
N THR A 7 40.69 8.80 42.88
CA THR A 7 40.30 9.61 41.72
C THR A 7 39.04 9.00 41.10
N LEU A 8 37.90 9.64 41.32
CA LEU A 8 36.66 9.30 40.62
C LEU A 8 36.76 9.82 39.18
N ILE A 9 37.14 8.94 38.25
CA ILE A 9 37.10 9.24 36.82
C ILE A 9 35.62 9.23 36.41
N LEU A 10 35.01 10.41 36.25
CA LEU A 10 33.77 10.55 35.49
C LEU A 10 34.11 10.21 34.03
N LEU A 11 33.88 8.96 33.66
CA LEU A 11 33.68 8.59 32.27
C LEU A 11 32.38 9.27 31.81
N CYS A 12 32.49 10.51 31.32
CA CYS A 12 31.53 11.01 30.33
C CYS A 12 31.72 10.13 29.09
N GLY A 13 31.16 8.93 29.13
CA GLY A 13 30.89 8.19 27.92
C GLY A 13 30.05 9.12 27.07
N PHE A 14 30.58 9.52 25.93
CA PHE A 14 29.76 9.84 24.77
C PHE A 14 29.01 8.56 24.41
N GLY A 15 28.04 8.18 25.23
CA GLY A 15 26.95 7.35 24.77
C GLY A 15 26.31 8.19 23.68
N TYR A 16 26.57 7.82 22.44
CA TYR A 16 25.60 8.09 21.40
C TYR A 16 24.34 7.35 21.86
N GLU A 17 23.51 8.04 22.64
CA GLU A 17 22.09 7.74 22.68
C GLU A 17 21.66 7.91 21.21
N HIS A 18 21.69 6.80 20.47
CA HIS A 18 20.85 6.67 19.30
C HIS A 18 19.43 6.72 19.84
N GLY A 19 18.93 7.94 20.09
CA GLY A 19 17.51 8.18 20.27
C GLY A 19 16.86 7.66 19.01
N SER A 20 16.25 6.48 19.11
CA SER A 20 15.47 5.93 18.01
C SER A 20 14.33 6.91 17.74
N TYR A 21 14.42 7.65 16.64
CA TYR A 21 13.40 8.61 16.28
C TYR A 21 12.20 7.82 15.75
N ALA A 22 11.07 7.88 16.47
CA ALA A 22 9.82 7.31 16.01
C ALA A 22 9.28 8.15 14.84
N ALA A 23 9.28 7.60 13.63
CA ALA A 23 8.65 8.23 12.48
C ALA A 23 7.12 8.17 12.60
N ASN A 24 6.44 9.16 12.05
CA ASN A 24 5.00 9.11 11.81
C ASN A 24 4.77 8.44 10.45
N ILE A 25 4.15 7.26 10.46
CA ILE A 25 3.97 6.43 9.27
C ILE A 25 2.48 6.33 8.91
N LEU A 26 2.17 6.56 7.64
CA LEU A 26 0.85 6.29 7.06
C LEU A 26 0.88 4.96 6.29
N VAL A 27 -0.09 4.09 6.53
CA VAL A 27 -0.35 2.92 5.69
C VAL A 27 -1.71 3.11 5.02
N TYR A 28 -1.71 3.40 3.71
CA TYR A 28 -2.92 3.50 2.90
C TYR A 28 -3.39 2.11 2.49
N SER A 29 -4.59 1.72 2.95
CA SER A 29 -5.10 0.36 2.80
C SER A 29 -6.61 0.38 2.50
N PRO A 30 -7.03 0.70 1.26
CA PRO A 30 -8.42 0.65 0.84
C PRO A 30 -9.02 -0.75 0.99
N SER A 31 -10.31 -0.83 1.29
CA SER A 31 -11.00 -2.10 1.57
C SER A 31 -11.39 -2.89 0.31
N TYR A 32 -10.45 -3.14 -0.59
CA TYR A 32 -10.66 -4.00 -1.78
C TYR A 32 -11.13 -5.40 -1.42
N SER A 33 -10.41 -6.03 -0.49
CA SER A 33 -10.75 -7.34 0.04
C SER A 33 -10.10 -7.53 1.40
N GLN A 34 -10.55 -8.56 2.13
CA GLN A 34 -10.05 -8.83 3.46
C GLN A 34 -8.57 -9.24 3.49
N SER A 35 -8.05 -9.88 2.44
CA SER A 35 -6.65 -10.31 2.40
C SER A 35 -5.67 -9.14 2.36
N HIS A 36 -5.97 -8.10 1.57
CA HIS A 36 -5.14 -6.89 1.49
C HIS A 36 -5.14 -6.13 2.82
N LEU A 37 -6.31 -6.00 3.45
CA LEU A 37 -6.43 -5.41 4.79
C LEU A 37 -5.58 -6.16 5.83
N ILE A 38 -5.56 -7.50 5.78
CA ILE A 38 -4.74 -8.33 6.68
C ILE A 38 -3.25 -8.08 6.47
N THR A 39 -2.78 -8.11 5.22
CA THR A 39 -1.36 -7.89 4.90
C THR A 39 -0.88 -6.51 5.39
N ASN A 40 -1.66 -5.48 5.13
CA ASN A 40 -1.32 -4.11 5.53
C ASN A 40 -1.40 -3.90 7.05
N ALA A 41 -2.36 -4.55 7.71
CA ALA A 41 -2.46 -4.50 9.16
C ALA A 41 -1.26 -5.17 9.83
N LEU A 42 -0.81 -6.32 9.32
CA LEU A 42 0.37 -7.01 9.82
C LEU A 42 1.61 -6.12 9.70
N MET A 43 1.81 -5.49 8.53
CA MET A 43 2.89 -4.54 8.32
C MET A 43 2.80 -3.35 9.28
N ALA A 44 1.61 -2.78 9.44
CA ALA A 44 1.39 -1.65 10.33
C ALA A 44 1.72 -1.99 11.79
N ASP A 45 1.37 -3.20 12.26
CA ASP A 45 1.70 -3.66 13.60
C ASP A 45 3.19 -3.92 13.79
N ILE A 46 3.89 -4.50 12.81
CA ILE A 46 5.34 -4.69 12.87
C ILE A 46 6.06 -3.33 12.96
N LEU A 47 5.65 -2.36 12.15
CA LEU A 47 6.20 -1.01 12.18
C LEU A 47 5.92 -0.29 13.51
N ALA A 48 4.75 -0.53 14.11
CA ALA A 48 4.36 0.08 15.38
C ALA A 48 5.07 -0.55 16.58
N GLU A 49 5.02 -1.87 16.71
CA GLU A 49 5.46 -2.59 17.90
C GLU A 49 6.95 -2.95 17.84
N GLU A 50 7.43 -3.53 16.74
CA GLU A 50 8.80 -4.00 16.65
C GLU A 50 9.77 -2.86 16.34
N ALA A 51 9.37 -1.92 15.46
CA ALA A 51 10.20 -0.78 15.07
C ALA A 51 9.94 0.49 15.91
N GLY A 52 8.87 0.53 16.72
CA GLY A 52 8.58 1.64 17.63
C GLY A 52 8.13 2.93 16.94
N HIS A 53 7.49 2.85 15.77
CA HIS A 53 6.99 4.01 15.03
C HIS A 53 5.54 4.37 15.37
N ASN A 54 5.14 5.61 15.11
CA ASN A 54 3.75 6.03 15.23
C ASN A 54 3.02 5.70 13.94
N VAL A 55 2.26 4.61 13.92
CA VAL A 55 1.63 4.12 12.68
C VAL A 55 0.13 4.39 12.66
N VAL A 56 -0.34 4.98 11.55
CA VAL A 56 -1.74 5.12 11.21
C VAL A 56 -2.05 4.28 9.98
N MET A 57 -2.95 3.32 10.11
CA MET A 57 -3.56 2.62 8.99
C MET A 57 -4.83 3.38 8.56
N PHE A 58 -4.77 4.00 7.39
CA PHE A 58 -5.91 4.70 6.80
C PHE A 58 -6.66 3.75 5.84
N ILE A 59 -7.94 3.51 6.13
CA ILE A 59 -8.81 2.63 5.37
C ILE A 59 -9.93 3.47 4.73
N PRO A 60 -9.76 3.87 3.46
CA PRO A 60 -10.90 4.26 2.65
C PRO A 60 -11.81 3.04 2.42
N GLU A 61 -13.07 3.14 2.82
CA GLU A 61 -14.03 2.06 2.66
C GLU A 61 -14.59 2.06 1.23
N TYR A 62 -13.96 1.28 0.37
CA TYR A 62 -14.44 0.95 -0.97
C TYR A 62 -15.65 0.03 -0.86
N HIS A 63 -15.52 -0.98 0.00
CA HIS A 63 -16.60 -1.77 0.57
C HIS A 63 -16.67 -1.50 2.07
N GLU A 64 -17.88 -1.45 2.64
CA GLU A 64 -18.04 -1.34 4.10
C GLU A 64 -17.33 -2.51 4.82
N THR A 65 -16.59 -2.20 5.89
CA THR A 65 -15.83 -3.22 6.60
C THR A 65 -15.72 -2.95 8.09
N ASN A 66 -15.88 -4.01 8.89
CA ASN A 66 -15.62 -3.98 10.32
C ASN A 66 -14.20 -4.50 10.66
N PHE A 67 -13.32 -4.59 9.66
CA PHE A 67 -11.97 -5.11 9.83
C PHE A 67 -11.20 -4.34 10.90
N ASN A 68 -10.75 -5.01 11.95
CA ASN A 68 -9.97 -4.44 13.04
C ASN A 68 -8.73 -5.31 13.34
N GLY A 69 -7.93 -5.57 12.30
CA GLY A 69 -6.82 -6.53 12.37
C GLY A 69 -5.52 -6.01 12.97
N THR A 70 -5.39 -4.70 13.19
CA THR A 70 -4.23 -4.11 13.89
C THR A 70 -4.43 -4.16 15.39
N LYS A 71 -3.35 -4.44 16.13
CA LYS A 71 -3.31 -4.41 17.60
C LYS A 71 -2.59 -3.17 18.12
N HIS A 72 -1.62 -2.66 17.37
CA HIS A 72 -0.71 -1.60 17.79
C HIS A 72 -0.87 -0.34 16.95
N ALA A 73 -1.14 -0.47 15.64
CA ALA A 73 -1.37 0.68 14.77
C ALA A 73 -2.78 1.28 14.96
N LYS A 74 -2.87 2.62 14.85
CA LYS A 74 -4.15 3.35 14.90
C LYS A 74 -4.88 3.21 13.57
N ILE A 75 -6.15 2.81 13.60
CA ILE A 75 -7.00 2.80 12.40
C ILE A 75 -7.78 4.10 12.27
N ILE A 76 -7.77 4.71 11.08
CA ILE A 76 -8.68 5.78 10.67
C ILE A 76 -9.46 5.28 9.45
N ARG A 77 -10.79 5.31 9.53
CA ARG A 77 -11.67 4.89 8.42
C ARG A 77 -12.35 6.08 7.80
N MET A 78 -12.52 6.03 6.48
CA MET A 78 -13.38 6.95 5.73
C MET A 78 -14.51 6.14 5.12
N SER A 79 -15.69 6.22 5.74
CA SER A 79 -16.88 5.45 5.37
C SER A 79 -17.81 6.19 4.44
N GLY A 80 -18.68 5.44 3.75
CA GLY A 80 -19.73 5.97 2.87
C GLY A 80 -19.19 6.81 1.73
N ILE A 81 -18.01 6.48 1.17
CA ILE A 81 -17.32 7.24 0.11
C ILE A 81 -18.19 7.41 -1.13
N SER A 82 -18.64 6.27 -1.66
CA SER A 82 -19.59 6.14 -2.76
C SER A 82 -20.00 4.68 -2.86
N ASP A 83 -21.28 4.44 -3.15
CA ASP A 83 -21.87 3.12 -3.30
C ASP A 83 -21.57 2.49 -4.68
N SER A 84 -20.95 3.26 -5.59
CA SER A 84 -20.70 2.83 -6.97
C SER A 84 -19.65 1.72 -7.08
N PHE A 85 -18.72 1.61 -6.13
CA PHE A 85 -17.65 0.62 -6.20
C PHE A 85 -18.21 -0.82 -6.15
N ASP A 86 -19.07 -1.13 -5.18
CA ASP A 86 -19.75 -2.42 -5.07
C ASP A 86 -20.52 -2.79 -6.34
N GLU A 87 -21.22 -1.81 -6.92
CA GLU A 87 -22.00 -2.03 -8.12
C GLU A 87 -21.11 -2.30 -9.34
N ASN A 88 -20.09 -1.46 -9.54
CA ASN A 88 -19.14 -1.56 -10.65
C ASN A 88 -18.28 -2.83 -10.56
N MET A 89 -18.02 -3.34 -9.36
CA MET A 89 -17.17 -4.51 -9.12
C MET A 89 -17.90 -5.85 -9.18
N LYS A 90 -19.24 -5.88 -9.33
CA LYS A 90 -20.01 -7.13 -9.49
C LYS A 90 -19.59 -7.92 -10.73
N ASP A 91 -19.58 -7.25 -11.88
CA ASP A 91 -19.21 -7.85 -13.16
C ASP A 91 -17.72 -8.25 -13.17
N PHE A 92 -16.87 -7.41 -12.56
CA PHE A 92 -15.45 -7.72 -12.37
C PHE A 92 -15.27 -9.02 -11.59
N SER A 93 -15.89 -9.12 -10.41
CA SER A 93 -15.71 -10.27 -9.52
C SER A 93 -16.23 -11.55 -10.16
N ALA A 94 -17.40 -11.50 -10.81
CA ALA A 94 -17.97 -12.65 -11.50
C ALA A 94 -17.11 -13.11 -12.69
N GLY A 95 -16.59 -12.16 -13.47
CA GLY A 95 -15.70 -12.45 -14.60
C GLY A 95 -14.36 -13.04 -14.15
N PHE A 96 -13.70 -12.42 -13.17
CA PHE A 96 -12.41 -12.86 -12.66
C PHE A 96 -12.47 -14.28 -12.06
N ILE A 97 -13.52 -14.59 -11.30
CA ILE A 97 -13.72 -15.94 -10.74
C ILE A 97 -13.91 -16.99 -11.84
N LYS A 98 -14.60 -16.62 -12.93
CA LYS A 98 -14.94 -17.54 -14.01
C LYS A 98 -13.76 -17.80 -14.95
N ASP A 99 -13.08 -16.75 -15.38
CA ASP A 99 -12.12 -16.80 -16.48
C ASP A 99 -10.66 -16.86 -15.97
N HIS A 100 -10.43 -16.66 -14.67
CA HIS A 100 -9.11 -16.63 -13.99
C HIS A 100 -8.10 -15.62 -14.55
N THR A 101 -8.51 -14.86 -15.56
CA THR A 101 -7.75 -13.82 -16.25
C THR A 101 -8.62 -12.58 -16.38
N LEU A 102 -7.99 -11.42 -16.42
CA LEU A 102 -8.63 -10.14 -16.68
C LEU A 102 -8.67 -9.89 -18.18
N SER A 103 -9.87 -9.86 -18.75
CA SER A 103 -10.04 -9.29 -20.08
C SER A 103 -9.84 -7.77 -20.04
N PHE A 104 -9.48 -7.17 -21.18
CA PHE A 104 -9.41 -5.71 -21.32
C PHE A 104 -10.67 -5.00 -20.81
N ARG A 105 -11.85 -5.58 -21.01
CA ARG A 105 -13.12 -5.03 -20.48
C ARG A 105 -13.14 -5.02 -18.96
N LEU A 106 -12.78 -6.12 -18.31
CA LEU A 106 -12.77 -6.22 -16.85
C LEU A 106 -11.71 -5.30 -16.25
N ARG A 107 -10.52 -5.24 -16.87
CA ARG A 107 -9.46 -4.32 -16.47
C ARG A 107 -9.93 -2.88 -16.53
N LYS A 108 -10.57 -2.48 -17.64
CA LYS A 108 -11.14 -1.15 -17.79
C LYS A 108 -12.18 -0.83 -16.71
N LEU A 109 -13.10 -1.75 -16.40
CA LEU A 109 -14.09 -1.56 -15.35
C LEU A 109 -13.45 -1.35 -13.98
N PHE A 110 -12.39 -2.10 -13.67
CA PHE A 110 -11.63 -1.94 -12.44
C PHE A 110 -10.98 -0.55 -12.35
N GLU A 111 -10.30 -0.10 -13.40
CA GLU A 111 -9.65 1.22 -13.45
C GLU A 111 -10.68 2.37 -13.34
N GLU A 112 -11.86 2.22 -13.97
CA GLU A 112 -12.95 3.21 -13.87
C GLU A 112 -13.51 3.26 -12.42
N ALA A 113 -13.81 2.10 -11.83
CA ALA A 113 -14.36 2.02 -10.47
C ALA A 113 -13.40 2.58 -9.41
N THR A 114 -12.11 2.25 -9.52
CA THR A 114 -11.08 2.77 -8.61
C THR A 114 -10.84 4.27 -8.78
N SER A 115 -10.89 4.77 -10.02
CA SER A 115 -10.79 6.20 -10.32
C SER A 115 -11.95 7.01 -9.73
N GLU A 116 -13.19 6.51 -9.84
CA GLU A 116 -14.37 7.14 -9.25
C GLU A 116 -14.27 7.21 -7.72
N GLN A 117 -13.87 6.12 -7.06
CA GLN A 117 -13.64 6.14 -5.60
C GLN A 117 -12.56 7.14 -5.22
N CYS A 118 -11.48 7.20 -6.00
CA CYS A 118 -10.42 8.15 -5.72
C CYS A 118 -10.90 9.59 -5.80
N GLU A 119 -11.69 9.92 -6.83
CA GLU A 119 -12.26 11.25 -6.97
C GLU A 119 -13.18 11.59 -5.78
N ALA A 120 -14.02 10.65 -5.36
CA ALA A 120 -14.89 10.81 -4.21
C ALA A 120 -14.10 11.06 -2.90
N ILE A 121 -13.01 10.34 -2.67
CA ILE A 121 -12.09 10.57 -1.53
C ILE A 121 -11.48 11.96 -1.62
N LEU A 122 -10.96 12.34 -2.79
CA LEU A 122 -10.28 13.62 -2.99
C LEU A 122 -11.22 14.81 -2.81
N ARG A 123 -12.55 14.65 -2.93
CA ARG A 123 -13.54 15.69 -2.63
C ARG A 123 -13.72 15.93 -1.12
N ARG A 124 -13.37 14.96 -0.26
CA ARG A 124 -13.51 15.03 1.21
C ARG A 124 -12.33 15.75 1.89
N LYS A 125 -12.12 17.00 1.49
CA LYS A 125 -10.97 17.79 1.93
C LYS A 125 -10.84 17.92 3.45
N SER A 126 -11.95 18.08 4.18
CA SER A 126 -11.91 18.21 5.65
C SER A 126 -11.31 16.98 6.35
N GLU A 127 -11.63 15.77 5.87
CA GLU A 127 -11.11 14.52 6.42
C GLU A 127 -9.64 14.31 6.02
N LEU A 128 -9.28 14.66 4.78
CA LEU A 128 -7.88 14.62 4.33
C LEU A 128 -7.01 15.63 5.08
N GLU A 129 -7.51 16.82 5.43
CA GLU A 129 -6.77 17.78 6.25
C GLU A 129 -6.57 17.29 7.69
N GLN A 130 -7.51 16.50 8.24
CA GLN A 130 -7.28 15.82 9.52
C GLN A 130 -6.13 14.84 9.40
N LEU A 131 -6.07 14.01 8.35
CA LEU A 131 -4.93 13.12 8.10
C LEU A 131 -3.62 13.90 7.92
N ARG A 132 -3.67 15.01 7.19
CA ARG A 132 -2.49 15.87 6.95
C ARG A 132 -1.92 16.43 8.25
N SER A 133 -2.76 16.70 9.25
CA SER A 133 -2.33 17.23 10.55
C SER A 133 -1.42 16.27 11.35
N TYR A 134 -1.36 14.98 10.99
CA TYR A 134 -0.46 14.00 11.61
C TYR A 134 0.99 14.17 11.18
N ASN A 135 1.28 14.96 10.13
CA ASN A 135 2.64 15.22 9.64
C ASN A 135 3.47 13.94 9.45
N PHE A 136 2.99 13.05 8.58
CA PHE A 136 3.66 11.78 8.30
C PHE A 136 5.01 11.98 7.58
N ASP A 137 6.03 11.24 8.05
CA ASP A 137 7.37 11.22 7.47
C ASP A 137 7.46 10.28 6.27
N VAL A 138 6.75 9.16 6.34
CA VAL A 138 6.74 8.07 5.35
C VAL A 138 5.32 7.58 5.13
N ALA A 139 4.99 7.20 3.91
CA ALA A 139 3.74 6.53 3.60
C ALA A 139 3.93 5.27 2.77
N PHE A 140 3.08 4.28 3.04
CA PHE A 140 2.94 3.05 2.30
C PHE A 140 1.62 3.09 1.51
N SER A 141 1.62 2.68 0.23
CA SER A 141 0.39 2.49 -0.56
C SER A 141 0.28 1.04 -1.05
N GLU A 142 -0.94 0.55 -1.25
CA GLU A 142 -1.25 -0.78 -1.79
C GLU A 142 -1.02 -0.88 -3.32
N GLN A 143 -0.81 -2.10 -3.86
CA GLN A 143 -0.56 -2.37 -5.29
C GLN A 143 -1.73 -2.17 -6.24
N LEU A 144 -2.96 -2.18 -5.73
CA LEU A 144 -4.14 -2.34 -6.58
C LEU A 144 -4.61 -1.04 -7.25
N ASP A 145 -4.19 0.13 -6.75
CA ASP A 145 -4.52 1.41 -7.38
C ASP A 145 -3.43 2.45 -7.20
N LEU A 146 -3.57 3.54 -7.96
CA LEU A 146 -2.72 4.72 -7.86
C LEU A 146 -3.33 5.84 -7.00
N CYS A 147 -4.53 5.66 -6.45
CA CYS A 147 -5.17 6.64 -5.59
C CYS A 147 -4.35 6.92 -4.33
N GLY A 148 -3.78 5.88 -3.73
CA GLY A 148 -2.86 6.00 -2.61
C GLY A 148 -1.71 6.96 -2.92
N VAL A 149 -1.12 6.87 -4.11
CA VAL A 149 -0.02 7.75 -4.57
C VAL A 149 -0.49 9.22 -4.60
N GLY A 150 -1.68 9.47 -5.15
CA GLY A 150 -2.27 10.81 -5.21
C GLY A 150 -2.57 11.40 -3.82
N ILE A 151 -3.14 10.60 -2.92
CA ILE A 151 -3.44 11.00 -1.54
C ILE A 151 -2.15 11.31 -0.79
N ILE A 152 -1.15 10.44 -0.85
CA ILE A 152 0.16 10.63 -0.21
C ILE A 152 0.77 11.96 -0.66
N ARG A 153 0.71 12.26 -1.96
CA ARG A 153 1.20 13.52 -2.53
C ARG A 153 0.41 14.72 -2.01
N TYR A 154 -0.92 14.63 -1.92
CA TYR A 154 -1.80 15.66 -1.37
C TYR A 154 -1.45 15.98 0.09
N LEU A 155 -1.16 14.95 0.90
CA LEU A 155 -0.77 15.09 2.30
C LEU A 155 0.63 15.71 2.47
N GLY A 156 1.40 15.84 1.38
CA GLY A 156 2.73 16.45 1.40
C GLY A 156 3.86 15.51 1.83
N ILE A 157 3.59 14.20 1.87
CA ILE A 157 4.54 13.17 2.28
C ILE A 157 5.48 12.92 1.10
N LYS A 158 6.79 12.96 1.36
CA LYS A 158 7.82 12.82 0.32
C LYS A 158 8.36 11.40 0.18
N ASN A 159 8.46 10.70 1.30
CA ASN A 159 8.95 9.32 1.32
C ASN A 159 7.75 8.40 1.11
N HIS A 160 7.69 7.80 -0.07
CA HIS A 160 6.62 6.90 -0.45
C HIS A 160 7.23 5.53 -0.75
N ILE A 161 6.67 4.51 -0.11
CA ILE A 161 7.03 3.11 -0.32
C ILE A 161 5.80 2.42 -0.91
N TRP A 162 5.98 1.77 -2.05
CA TRP A 162 4.92 0.97 -2.63
C TRP A 162 5.01 -0.48 -2.13
N ILE A 163 3.90 -1.07 -1.72
CA ILE A 163 3.84 -2.44 -1.23
C ILE A 163 3.00 -3.32 -2.16
N SER A 164 3.53 -4.50 -2.42
CA SER A 164 2.98 -5.51 -3.31
C SER A 164 2.83 -6.81 -2.54
N SER A 165 1.61 -7.34 -2.47
CA SER A 165 1.32 -8.66 -1.88
C SER A 165 1.25 -9.78 -2.93
N GLY A 166 1.19 -9.41 -4.21
CA GLY A 166 1.26 -10.32 -5.35
C GLY A 166 2.44 -10.03 -6.28
N SER A 167 2.38 -10.63 -7.46
CA SER A 167 3.32 -10.35 -8.55
C SER A 167 3.24 -8.88 -8.97
N MET A 168 4.38 -8.34 -9.38
CA MET A 168 4.49 -6.94 -9.78
C MET A 168 3.82 -6.72 -11.13
N MET A 169 2.84 -5.82 -11.18
CA MET A 169 2.09 -5.51 -12.40
C MET A 169 2.98 -4.84 -13.45
N ASP A 170 2.64 -5.01 -14.73
CA ASP A 170 3.44 -4.56 -15.87
C ASP A 170 3.72 -3.05 -15.85
N GLY A 171 2.68 -2.22 -15.67
CA GLY A 171 2.84 -0.76 -15.61
C GLY A 171 3.65 -0.26 -14.41
N LEU A 172 3.61 -1.01 -13.30
CA LEU A 172 4.45 -0.76 -12.13
C LEU A 172 5.92 -1.08 -12.44
N SER A 173 6.19 -2.27 -12.98
CA SER A 173 7.54 -2.69 -13.36
C SER A 173 8.20 -1.66 -14.28
N ASP A 174 7.45 -1.15 -15.26
CA ASP A 174 7.91 -0.07 -16.15
C ASP A 174 8.23 1.22 -15.38
N THR A 175 7.33 1.67 -14.51
CA THR A 175 7.51 2.88 -13.69
C THR A 175 8.74 2.81 -12.78
N LEU A 176 9.03 1.64 -12.20
CA LEU A 176 10.20 1.43 -11.35
C LEU A 176 11.48 1.11 -12.14
N GLY A 177 11.40 0.94 -13.46
CA GLY A 177 12.52 0.51 -14.29
C GLY A 177 12.97 -0.92 -13.98
N VAL A 178 12.07 -1.76 -13.44
CA VAL A 178 12.35 -3.17 -13.20
C VAL A 178 12.17 -3.94 -14.52
N PRO A 179 13.18 -4.70 -14.98
CA PRO A 179 13.06 -5.47 -16.20
C PRO A 179 11.96 -6.53 -16.10
N MET A 180 10.87 -6.34 -16.84
CA MET A 180 9.79 -7.31 -17.03
C MET A 180 9.67 -7.67 -18.52
N PRO A 181 10.52 -8.58 -19.03
CA PRO A 181 10.51 -8.93 -20.44
C PRO A 181 9.28 -9.77 -20.77
N ILE A 182 8.24 -9.10 -21.22
CA ILE A 182 6.96 -9.64 -21.74
C ILE A 182 7.14 -10.67 -22.88
N SER A 183 8.36 -10.82 -23.41
CA SER A 183 8.68 -11.94 -24.29
C SER A 183 8.62 -13.31 -23.61
N TYR A 184 8.81 -13.42 -22.28
CA TYR A 184 8.75 -14.69 -21.55
C TYR A 184 8.15 -14.58 -20.13
N VAL A 185 7.82 -13.39 -19.68
CA VAL A 185 7.08 -13.14 -18.44
C VAL A 185 5.62 -12.82 -18.81
N PRO A 186 4.65 -13.67 -18.46
CA PRO A 186 3.23 -13.40 -18.70
C PRO A 186 2.76 -12.11 -18.00
N SER A 187 1.88 -11.33 -18.65
CA SER A 187 1.21 -10.16 -18.04
C SER A 187 0.42 -10.62 -16.82
N VAL A 188 0.65 -9.93 -15.71
CA VAL A 188 0.09 -10.31 -14.41
C VAL A 188 -1.41 -10.03 -14.39
N GLU A 189 -2.20 -11.07 -14.16
CA GLU A 189 -3.68 -11.09 -14.15
C GLU A 189 -4.33 -11.19 -15.54
N GLU A 190 -3.73 -10.70 -16.63
CA GLU A 190 -4.32 -10.82 -17.97
C GLU A 190 -3.93 -12.12 -18.72
N ASN A 191 -2.85 -12.80 -18.30
CA ASN A 191 -2.33 -13.97 -19.01
C ASN A 191 -2.06 -15.16 -18.07
N ASP A 192 -2.67 -16.32 -18.36
CA ASP A 192 -2.52 -17.58 -17.61
C ASP A 192 -1.46 -18.53 -18.20
N LEU A 193 -0.73 -18.09 -19.21
CA LEU A 193 0.36 -18.86 -19.82
C LEU A 193 1.55 -19.03 -18.86
N SER A 194 2.40 -20.01 -19.17
CA SER A 194 3.67 -20.24 -18.46
C SER A 194 4.80 -19.37 -19.02
N THR A 195 5.99 -19.46 -18.43
CA THR A 195 7.22 -18.85 -18.99
C THR A 195 7.68 -19.50 -20.29
N GLU A 196 7.12 -20.67 -20.64
CA GLU A 196 7.28 -21.32 -21.93
C GLU A 196 6.12 -20.93 -22.85
N MET A 197 6.40 -20.00 -23.77
CA MET A 197 5.46 -19.52 -24.79
C MET A 197 6.01 -19.73 -26.21
N SER A 198 5.14 -20.13 -27.13
CA SER A 198 5.38 -20.10 -28.58
C SER A 198 5.49 -18.67 -29.10
N PHE A 199 5.95 -18.49 -30.34
CA PHE A 199 6.09 -17.16 -30.94
C PHE A 199 4.77 -16.35 -30.91
N MET A 200 3.64 -16.99 -31.22
CA MET A 200 2.34 -16.31 -31.24
C MET A 200 1.82 -15.99 -29.85
N GLU A 201 2.06 -16.85 -28.87
CA GLU A 201 1.71 -16.59 -27.46
C GLU A 201 2.51 -15.42 -26.89
N ARG A 202 3.79 -15.29 -27.27
CA ARG A 202 4.61 -14.11 -26.91
C ARG A 202 4.05 -12.84 -27.53
N ALA A 203 3.62 -12.90 -28.79
CA ALA A 203 3.00 -11.76 -29.46
C ALA A 203 1.68 -11.36 -28.80
N GLN A 204 0.87 -12.33 -28.37
CA GLN A 204 -0.34 -12.07 -27.59
C GLN A 204 0.00 -11.45 -26.23
N ASN A 205 0.98 -11.99 -25.51
CA ASN A 205 1.41 -11.46 -24.22
C ASN A 205 1.94 -10.02 -24.31
N MET A 206 2.54 -9.65 -25.44
CA MET A 206 2.97 -8.27 -25.70
C MET A 206 1.82 -7.30 -26.01
N TYR A 207 0.66 -7.82 -26.40
CA TYR A 207 -0.51 -7.03 -26.76
C TYR A 207 -1.44 -6.77 -25.56
N LEU A 208 -1.47 -7.70 -24.60
CA LEU A 208 -2.19 -7.55 -23.33
C LEU A 208 -1.63 -6.35 -22.55
#